data_AF-A0AAP1WER8-F1
#
_entry.id   AF-A0AAP1WER8-F1
#
_cell.length_a   1.000
_cell.length_b   1.000
_cell.length_c   1.000
_cell.angle_alpha   90.00
_cell.angle_beta   90.00
_cell.angle_gamma   90.00
#
_symmetry.space_group_name_H-M   'P 1'
#
loop_
_entity.id
_entity.type
_entity.pdbx_description
1 polymer ?
#
loop_
_entity_poly.entity_id
_entity_poly.type
_entity_poly.pdbx_seq_one_letter_code
_entity_poly.pdbx_strand_id
1 'polypeptide(L)'
;FAPTARYGTPEDFAAFVDACHQAGIGVILDWVPAHFPTDAHGLGRFDGTALYEYEHPFEGFHQDWDTYIYNLGRSEVHGFMLASALHWLRTYHVDGLRVDAVASMLYRDYSRKEGEWLPNRHGGRENLEAIDFLHHLNQV
;
A
#
# COMPACT_ATOMS: atom_id res chain seq x y z
N PHE A 1 5.42 8.49 3.34
CA PHE A 1 6.54 9.12 4.07
C PHE A 1 6.55 10.65 4.02
N ALA A 2 5.56 11.32 3.41
CA ALA A 2 5.41 12.75 3.52
C ALA A 2 3.93 13.12 3.35
N PRO A 3 3.37 14.04 4.14
CA PRO A 3 2.07 14.63 3.84
C PRO A 3 2.16 15.46 2.56
N THR A 4 1.03 15.65 1.88
CA THR A 4 1.03 16.42 0.65
C THR A 4 1.36 17.90 0.93
N ALA A 5 2.28 18.46 0.15
CA ALA A 5 2.69 19.86 0.26
C ALA A 5 1.58 20.87 -0.11
N ARG A 6 0.42 20.41 -0.59
CA ARG A 6 -0.73 21.27 -0.94
C ARG A 6 -1.28 22.04 0.25
N TYR A 7 -1.06 21.56 1.47
CA TYR A 7 -1.65 22.11 2.70
C TYR A 7 -0.62 22.66 3.68
N GLY A 8 0.66 22.73 3.31
CA GLY A 8 1.72 23.23 4.18
C GLY A 8 2.90 22.27 4.31
N THR A 9 3.67 22.45 5.36
CA THR A 9 4.84 21.64 5.69
C THR A 9 4.45 20.39 6.49
N PRO A 10 5.36 19.42 6.65
CA PRO A 10 5.18 18.31 7.60
C PRO A 10 4.82 18.76 9.01
N GLU A 11 5.40 19.85 9.49
CA GLU A 11 5.14 20.43 10.81
C GLU A 11 3.70 20.95 10.92
N ASP A 12 3.16 21.52 9.85
CA ASP A 12 1.76 21.97 9.81
C ASP A 12 0.79 20.78 9.95
N PHE A 13 1.09 19.63 9.32
CA PHE A 13 0.29 18.42 9.51
C PHE A 13 0.42 17.87 10.93
N ALA A 14 1.62 17.87 11.52
CA ALA A 14 1.81 17.47 12.91
C ALA A 14 1.02 18.37 13.88
N ALA A 15 1.02 19.69 13.65
CA ALA A 15 0.25 20.65 14.43
C ALA A 15 -1.26 20.44 14.29
N PHE A 16 -1.75 20.03 13.12
CA PHE A 16 -3.15 19.64 12.94
C PHE A 16 -3.53 18.43 13.80
N VAL A 17 -2.71 17.37 13.80
CA VAL A 17 -2.98 16.18 14.63
C VAL A 17 -2.94 16.54 16.11
N ASP A 18 -1.95 17.32 16.56
CA ASP A 18 -1.85 17.78 17.95
C ASP A 18 -3.09 18.60 18.38
N ALA A 19 -3.58 19.49 17.51
CA ALA A 19 -4.80 20.26 17.78
C ALA A 19 -6.05 19.37 17.90
N CYS A 20 -6.17 18.32 17.07
CA CYS A 20 -7.24 17.33 17.21
C CYS A 20 -7.16 16.61 18.57
N HIS A 21 -5.96 16.19 18.97
CA HIS A 21 -5.74 15.50 20.25
C HIS A 21 -6.03 16.38 21.46
N GLN A 22 -5.62 17.65 21.44
CA GLN A 22 -5.96 18.62 22.48
C GLN A 22 -7.48 18.83 22.61
N ALA A 23 -8.22 18.66 21.51
CA ALA A 23 -9.69 18.70 21.49
C ALA A 23 -10.36 17.35 21.79
N GLY A 24 -9.61 16.27 22.04
CA GLY A 24 -10.14 14.93 22.28
C GLY A 24 -10.70 14.24 21.03
N ILE A 25 -10.20 14.57 19.84
CA ILE A 25 -10.61 14.02 18.55
C ILE A 25 -9.50 13.12 18.01
N GLY A 26 -9.83 11.88 17.66
CA GLY A 26 -8.91 10.97 16.97
C GLY A 26 -8.87 11.20 15.45
N VAL A 27 -7.71 10.95 14.85
CA VAL A 27 -7.42 11.11 13.42
C VAL A 27 -7.16 9.75 12.78
N ILE A 28 -8.00 9.37 11.82
CA ILE A 28 -7.80 8.16 11.00
C ILE A 28 -7.35 8.60 9.62
N LEU A 29 -6.28 7.99 9.10
CA LEU A 29 -5.85 8.20 7.72
C LEU A 29 -6.28 7.07 6.81
N ASP A 30 -6.73 7.44 5.61
CA ASP A 30 -6.75 6.52 4.49
C ASP A 30 -5.32 6.21 4.06
N TRP A 31 -4.96 4.94 4.13
CA TRP A 31 -3.66 4.43 3.74
C TRP A 31 -3.84 3.42 2.61
N VAL A 32 -3.10 3.63 1.52
CA VAL A 32 -3.34 2.96 0.22
C VAL A 32 -2.17 2.01 -0.09
N PRO A 33 -2.15 0.79 0.47
CA PRO A 33 -1.13 -0.22 0.21
C PRO A 33 -1.43 -1.12 -0.99
N ALA A 34 -2.59 -0.99 -1.61
CA ALA A 34 -3.04 -1.91 -2.63
C ALA A 34 -2.28 -1.75 -3.96
N HIS A 35 -1.95 -0.51 -4.33
CA HIS A 35 -1.41 -0.18 -5.64
C HIS A 35 -0.76 1.21 -5.65
N PHE A 36 0.00 1.50 -6.71
CA PHE A 36 0.62 2.80 -6.95
C PHE A 36 0.65 3.14 -8.45
N PRO A 37 0.63 4.44 -8.82
CA PRO A 37 0.51 4.84 -10.22
C PRO A 37 1.81 4.64 -11.01
N THR A 38 1.72 4.78 -12.33
CA THR A 38 2.83 4.54 -13.27
C THR A 38 3.69 5.77 -13.56
N ASP A 39 3.54 6.85 -12.80
CA ASP A 39 4.29 8.09 -13.00
C ASP A 39 5.82 7.85 -12.95
N ALA A 40 6.54 8.39 -13.93
CA ALA A 40 7.99 8.18 -14.08
C ALA A 40 8.82 8.73 -12.90
N HIS A 41 8.28 9.65 -12.11
CA HIS A 41 8.95 10.17 -10.91
C HIS A 41 8.66 9.34 -9.65
N GLY A 42 7.77 8.35 -9.76
CA GLY A 42 7.32 7.49 -8.68
C GLY A 42 8.17 6.22 -8.56
N LEU A 43 7.52 5.13 -8.14
CA LEU A 43 8.19 3.86 -7.82
C LEU A 43 8.27 2.87 -9.00
N GLY A 44 7.56 3.13 -10.09
CA GLY A 44 7.51 2.22 -11.23
C GLY A 44 8.87 2.11 -11.91
N ARG A 45 9.32 0.88 -12.19
CA ARG A 45 10.61 0.60 -12.84
C ARG A 45 11.80 1.33 -12.19
N PHE A 46 11.77 1.44 -10.86
CA PHE A 46 12.62 2.34 -10.06
C PHE A 46 14.11 2.29 -10.38
N ASP A 47 14.66 1.09 -10.63
CA ASP A 47 16.08 0.85 -10.95
C ASP A 47 16.29 0.31 -12.37
N GLY A 48 15.29 0.46 -13.24
CA GLY A 48 15.24 -0.16 -14.57
C GLY A 48 14.65 -1.57 -14.58
N THR A 49 14.32 -2.14 -13.42
CA THR A 49 13.62 -3.43 -13.27
C THR A 49 12.29 -3.27 -12.53
N ALA A 50 11.42 -4.30 -12.52
CA ALA A 50 10.27 -4.32 -11.63
C ALA A 50 10.72 -4.51 -10.16
N LEU A 51 11.14 -3.41 -9.52
CA LEU A 51 11.70 -3.42 -8.17
C LEU A 51 10.59 -3.48 -7.12
N TYR A 52 9.65 -2.53 -7.16
CA TYR A 52 8.56 -2.40 -6.20
C TYR A 52 7.32 -3.19 -6.63
N GLU A 53 7.08 -3.29 -7.93
CA GLU A 53 6.02 -4.05 -8.56
C GLU A 53 6.43 -5.49 -8.88
N TYR A 54 5.46 -6.38 -9.13
CA TYR A 54 5.77 -7.68 -9.72
C TYR A 54 6.13 -7.52 -11.20
N GLU A 55 7.12 -8.29 -11.67
CA GLU A 55 7.52 -8.27 -13.08
C GLU A 55 6.43 -8.83 -14.01
N HIS A 56 5.71 -9.87 -13.58
CA HIS A 56 4.68 -10.48 -14.41
C HIS A 56 3.42 -9.59 -14.46
N PRO A 57 2.92 -9.21 -15.65
CA PRO A 57 1.81 -8.27 -15.77
C PRO A 57 0.49 -8.77 -15.19
N PHE A 58 0.27 -10.10 -15.18
CA PHE A 58 -0.90 -10.71 -14.53
C PHE A 58 -0.81 -10.77 -13.00
N GLU A 59 0.28 -10.31 -12.40
CA GLU A 59 0.40 -10.17 -10.95
C GLU A 59 0.59 -8.71 -10.56
N GLY A 60 1.45 -7.98 -11.29
CA GLY A 60 1.96 -6.66 -10.95
C GLY A 60 1.15 -5.47 -11.44
N PHE A 61 -0.01 -5.67 -12.09
CA PHE A 61 -0.78 -4.57 -12.67
C PHE A 61 -2.30 -4.73 -12.51
N HIS A 62 -2.97 -3.65 -12.11
CA HIS A 62 -4.43 -3.52 -12.18
C HIS A 62 -4.80 -2.87 -13.52
N GLN A 63 -5.31 -3.68 -14.45
CA GLN A 63 -5.61 -3.25 -15.83
C GLN A 63 -6.70 -2.17 -15.89
N ASP A 64 -7.75 -2.28 -15.07
CA ASP A 64 -8.84 -1.30 -15.08
C ASP A 64 -8.48 0.05 -14.42
N TRP A 65 -7.36 0.10 -13.69
CA TRP A 65 -6.92 1.28 -12.94
C TRP A 65 -5.65 1.91 -13.48
N ASP A 66 -4.97 1.25 -14.42
CA ASP A 66 -3.66 1.65 -14.94
C ASP A 66 -2.63 1.90 -13.83
N THR A 67 -2.54 0.97 -12.87
CA THR A 67 -1.62 1.07 -11.72
C THR A 67 -0.83 -0.21 -11.46
N TYR A 68 0.38 -0.05 -10.95
CA TYR A 68 1.21 -1.15 -10.47
C TYR A 68 0.75 -1.68 -9.10
N ILE A 69 1.04 -2.95 -8.84
CA ILE A 69 0.75 -3.65 -7.58
C ILE A 69 2.07 -3.95 -6.87
N TYR A 70 2.17 -3.60 -5.59
CA TYR A 70 3.35 -3.86 -4.77
C TYR A 70 3.68 -5.36 -4.67
N ASN A 71 4.95 -5.71 -4.90
CA ASN A 71 5.50 -7.04 -4.71
C ASN A 71 5.71 -7.36 -3.23
N LEU A 72 4.62 -7.63 -2.51
CA LEU A 72 4.64 -7.93 -1.08
C LEU A 72 5.35 -9.24 -0.73
N GLY A 73 5.65 -10.09 -1.71
CA GLY A 73 6.52 -11.26 -1.54
C GLY A 73 8.01 -10.92 -1.42
N ARG A 74 8.41 -9.70 -1.80
CA ARG A 74 9.79 -9.22 -1.69
C ARG A 74 10.02 -8.55 -0.34
N SER A 75 11.03 -9.02 0.40
CA SER A 75 11.34 -8.56 1.76
C SER A 75 11.48 -7.05 1.90
N GLU A 76 12.17 -6.38 0.97
CA GLU A 76 12.38 -4.94 1.04
C GLU A 76 11.10 -4.15 0.77
N VAL A 77 10.23 -4.63 -0.12
CA VAL A 77 8.94 -4.00 -0.42
C VAL A 77 7.96 -4.21 0.73
N HIS A 78 7.91 -5.43 1.28
CA HIS A 78 7.15 -5.73 2.50
C HIS A 78 7.58 -4.81 3.65
N GLY A 79 8.90 -4.70 3.90
CA GLY A 79 9.46 -3.82 4.92
C GLY A 79 9.16 -2.34 4.68
N PHE A 80 9.26 -1.88 3.42
CA PHE A 80 8.89 -0.52 3.03
C PHE A 80 7.43 -0.19 3.37
N MET A 81 6.51 -1.12 3.10
CA MET A 81 5.10 -0.93 3.38
C MET A 81 4.78 -0.94 4.89
N LEU A 82 5.39 -1.84 5.67
CA LEU A 82 5.28 -1.80 7.13
C LEU A 82 5.83 -0.49 7.71
N ALA A 83 7.00 -0.07 7.24
CA ALA A 83 7.62 1.18 7.66
C ALA A 83 6.73 2.39 7.30
N SER A 84 6.03 2.35 6.16
CA SER A 84 5.09 3.39 5.75
C SER A 84 3.90 3.50 6.72
N ALA A 85 3.29 2.38 7.10
CA ALA A 85 2.20 2.38 8.09
C ALA A 85 2.68 2.91 9.45
N LEU A 86 3.79 2.38 9.95
CA LEU A 86 4.36 2.77 11.23
C LEU A 86 4.83 4.23 11.25
N HIS A 87 5.27 4.77 10.12
CA HIS A 87 5.71 6.16 10.03
C HIS A 87 4.56 7.13 10.34
N TRP A 88 3.36 6.89 9.81
CA TRP A 88 2.21 7.74 10.12
C TRP A 88 1.82 7.67 11.59
N LEU A 89 1.75 6.45 12.13
CA LEU A 89 1.38 6.20 13.52
C LEU A 89 2.42 6.76 14.52
N ARG A 90 3.71 6.56 14.25
CA ARG A 90 4.79 6.90 15.20
C ARG A 90 5.36 8.30 15.02
N THR A 91 5.37 8.84 13.80
CA THR A 91 5.95 10.17 13.53
C THR A 91 4.90 11.27 13.62
N TYR A 92 3.69 11.03 13.10
CA TYR A 92 2.61 12.03 13.09
C TYR A 92 1.49 11.74 14.09
N HIS A 93 1.60 10.64 14.84
CA HIS A 93 0.65 10.29 15.91
C HIS A 93 -0.79 10.13 15.44
N VAL A 94 -1.02 9.69 14.21
CA VAL A 94 -2.38 9.36 13.78
C VAL A 94 -2.90 8.14 14.56
N ASP A 95 -4.20 8.09 14.82
CA ASP A 95 -4.81 7.14 15.74
C ASP A 95 -5.26 5.83 15.08
N GLY A 96 -5.28 5.81 13.75
CA GLY A 96 -5.63 4.62 13.00
C GLY A 96 -5.41 4.77 11.50
N LEU A 97 -5.40 3.63 10.81
CA LEU A 97 -5.32 3.55 9.37
C LEU A 97 -6.54 2.82 8.83
N ARG A 98 -7.14 3.33 7.75
CA ARG A 98 -8.16 2.65 6.96
C ARG A 98 -7.53 2.21 5.64
N VAL A 99 -7.71 0.94 5.29
CA VAL A 99 -7.29 0.38 4.00
C VAL A 99 -8.53 0.26 3.11
N ASP A 100 -8.50 0.91 1.96
CA ASP A 100 -9.53 0.74 0.95
C ASP A 100 -9.20 -0.44 0.01
N ALA A 101 -10.21 -0.89 -0.73
CA ALA A 101 -10.07 -1.90 -1.77
C ALA A 101 -9.31 -3.20 -1.38
N VAL A 102 -9.37 -3.64 -0.13
CA VAL A 102 -8.64 -4.83 0.36
C VAL A 102 -8.82 -6.08 -0.51
N ALA A 103 -9.98 -6.25 -1.16
CA ALA A 103 -10.22 -7.33 -2.11
C ALA A 103 -9.24 -7.35 -3.30
N SER A 104 -8.76 -6.18 -3.75
CA SER A 104 -7.77 -6.06 -4.81
C SER A 104 -6.39 -6.58 -4.40
N MET A 105 -6.11 -6.57 -3.10
CA MET A 105 -4.93 -7.19 -2.53
C MET A 105 -5.10 -8.70 -2.38
N LEU A 106 -6.25 -9.14 -1.86
CA LEU A 106 -6.49 -10.53 -1.43
C LEU A 106 -6.62 -11.53 -2.58
N TYR A 107 -7.00 -11.08 -3.77
CA TYR A 107 -7.35 -11.99 -4.87
C TYR A 107 -6.50 -11.74 -6.12
N ARG A 108 -5.82 -12.80 -6.58
CA ARG A 108 -5.00 -12.82 -7.80
C ARG A 108 -5.83 -12.66 -9.07
N ASP A 109 -7.14 -12.89 -9.03
CA ASP A 109 -8.07 -12.72 -10.14
C ASP A 109 -8.93 -11.43 -10.02
N TYR A 110 -8.60 -10.53 -9.09
CA TYR A 110 -9.37 -9.30 -8.91
C TYR A 110 -9.42 -8.46 -10.19
N SER A 111 -10.62 -8.21 -10.70
CA SER A 111 -10.88 -7.49 -11.95
C SER A 111 -10.12 -8.06 -13.16
N ARG A 112 -9.94 -9.39 -13.21
CA ARG A 112 -9.27 -10.09 -14.32
C ARG A 112 -10.22 -11.13 -14.92
N LYS A 113 -10.14 -11.34 -16.24
CA LYS A 113 -10.92 -12.39 -16.91
C LYS A 113 -10.25 -13.75 -16.74
N GLU A 114 -10.99 -14.80 -17.08
CA GLU A 114 -10.42 -16.15 -17.18
C GLU A 114 -9.22 -16.16 -18.14
N GLY A 115 -8.09 -16.74 -17.70
CA GLY A 115 -6.84 -16.76 -18.46
C GLY A 115 -5.97 -15.50 -18.34
N GLU A 116 -6.41 -14.45 -17.65
CA GLU A 116 -5.66 -13.19 -17.44
C GLU A 116 -5.08 -13.07 -16.00
N TRP A 117 -4.96 -14.20 -15.29
CA TRP A 117 -4.40 -14.26 -13.94
C TRP A 117 -3.65 -15.59 -13.70
N LEU A 118 -2.81 -15.63 -12.67
CA LEU A 118 -2.03 -16.81 -12.28
C LEU A 118 -2.46 -17.31 -10.90
N PRO A 119 -2.67 -18.63 -10.70
CA PRO A 119 -2.98 -19.19 -9.40
C PRO A 119 -1.79 -19.12 -8.43
N ASN A 120 -2.09 -19.15 -7.14
CA ASN A 120 -1.06 -19.32 -6.12
C ASN A 120 -0.45 -20.73 -6.16
N ARG A 121 0.60 -20.95 -5.35
CA ARG A 121 1.31 -22.24 -5.26
C ARG A 121 0.43 -23.45 -4.87
N HIS A 122 -0.79 -23.22 -4.39
CA HIS A 122 -1.77 -24.26 -4.04
C HIS A 122 -2.90 -24.40 -5.07
N GLY A 123 -2.83 -23.67 -6.19
CA GLY A 123 -3.85 -23.68 -7.24
C GLY A 123 -5.04 -22.74 -6.99
N GLY A 124 -5.02 -21.97 -5.89
CA GLY A 124 -6.11 -21.06 -5.51
C GLY A 124 -5.94 -19.63 -6.03
N ARG A 125 -6.99 -18.81 -5.84
CA ARG A 125 -7.01 -17.38 -6.22
C ARG A 125 -6.49 -16.44 -5.14
N GLU A 126 -6.22 -16.95 -3.96
CA GLU A 126 -5.77 -16.17 -2.82
C GLU A 126 -4.35 -15.65 -3.05
N ASN A 127 -4.14 -14.36 -2.84
CA ASN A 127 -2.82 -13.74 -2.85
C ASN A 127 -2.16 -13.96 -1.48
N LEU A 128 -1.40 -15.05 -1.37
CA LEU A 128 -0.81 -15.48 -0.10
C LEU A 128 0.17 -14.44 0.46
N GLU A 129 0.91 -13.76 -0.42
CA GLU A 129 1.86 -12.72 -0.05
C GLU A 129 1.16 -11.49 0.55
N ALA A 130 0.04 -11.07 -0.05
CA ALA A 130 -0.76 -9.97 0.49
C ALA A 130 -1.48 -10.34 1.79
N ILE A 131 -1.97 -11.58 1.91
CA ILE A 131 -2.59 -12.09 3.13
C ILE A 131 -1.58 -12.10 4.29
N ASP A 132 -0.38 -12.64 4.05
CA ASP A 132 0.71 -12.66 5.02
C ASP A 132 1.09 -11.24 5.45
N PHE A 133 1.24 -10.32 4.49
CA PHE A 133 1.49 -8.91 4.76
C PHE A 133 0.43 -8.28 5.66
N LEU A 134 -0.87 -8.47 5.36
CA LEU A 134 -1.96 -7.90 6.17
C LEU A 134 -2.00 -8.50 7.57
N HIS A 135 -1.69 -9.78 7.74
CA HIS A 135 -1.53 -10.38 9.07
C HIS A 135 -0.38 -9.75 9.83
N HIS A 136 0.79 -9.62 9.21
CA HIS A 136 1.98 -9.05 9.84
C HIS A 136 1.76 -7.58 10.21
N LEU A 137 1.18 -6.78 9.31
CA LEU A 137 0.83 -5.38 9.55
C LEU A 137 -0.01 -5.18 10.82
N ASN A 138 -0.95 -6.08 11.10
CA ASN A 138 -1.84 -5.98 12.26
C ASN A 138 -1.23 -6.54 13.56
N GLN A 139 0.00 -7.07 13.52
CA GLN A 139 0.69 -7.63 14.69
C GLN A 139 1.81 -6.74 15.22
N VAL A 140 2.22 -5.70 14.48
CA VAL A 140 3.39 -4.85 14.77
C VAL A 140 3.04 -3.47 15.32
#